data_AF-A0A9X9A440-F1
#
_entry.id   AF-A0A9X9A440-F1
#
_cell.length_a   1.000
_cell.length_b   1.000
_cell.length_c   1.000
_cell.angle_alpha   90.00
_cell.angle_beta   90.00
_cell.angle_gamma   90.00
#
_symmetry.space_group_name_H-M   'P 1'
#
loop_
_entity.id
_entity.type
_entity.pdbx_description
1 polymer ?
#
loop_
_entity_poly.entity_id
_entity_poly.type
_entity_poly.pdbx_seq_one_letter_code
_entity_poly.pdbx_strand_id
1 'polypeptide(L)'
;MTFLGKGESKMWITSEVEIPDELIDHLEQGKLVLFVGAGVSMKGKSNLPNFDDLVDEIAKTLYVEKREITEPHDYYLGKIAKTKDVHQVARDLVHIEKSKPNPLHYAIPRLFPLDTDIRIVTTNFDQHFTT
;
A
#
# COMPACT_ATOMS: atom_id res chain seq x y z
N MET A 1 -2.23 -5.10 -46.85
CA MET A 1 -2.55 -3.94 -46.01
C MET A 1 -2.00 -4.24 -44.64
N THR A 2 -0.78 -3.81 -44.39
CA THR A 2 0.00 -4.18 -43.21
C THR A 2 -0.46 -3.31 -42.05
N PHE A 3 -1.00 -3.92 -41.00
CA PHE A 3 -1.27 -3.24 -39.74
C PHE A 3 0.07 -2.84 -39.13
N LEU A 4 0.44 -1.57 -39.32
CA LEU A 4 1.53 -0.95 -38.58
C LEU A 4 1.08 -0.87 -37.12
N GLY A 5 1.74 -1.63 -36.26
CA GLY A 5 1.59 -1.50 -34.82
C GLY A 5 1.81 -0.04 -34.43
N LYS A 6 0.83 0.53 -33.71
CA LYS A 6 0.97 1.82 -33.05
C LYS A 6 2.19 1.70 -32.14
N GLY A 7 3.26 2.42 -32.44
CA GLY A 7 4.42 2.48 -31.56
C GLY A 7 3.96 3.01 -30.20
N GLU A 8 4.30 2.31 -29.12
CA GLU A 8 4.10 2.81 -27.77
C GLU A 8 4.93 4.07 -27.60
N SER A 9 4.27 5.22 -27.70
CA SER A 9 4.84 6.48 -27.26
C SER A 9 4.91 6.43 -25.72
N LYS A 10 5.96 7.04 -25.16
CA LYS A 10 6.22 7.04 -23.72
C LYS A 10 6.57 8.46 -23.30
N MET A 11 6.04 8.88 -22.16
CA MET A 11 6.27 10.19 -21.59
C MET A 11 7.28 10.10 -20.45
N TRP A 12 8.33 10.91 -20.52
CA TRP A 12 9.27 11.11 -19.42
C TRP A 12 8.78 12.25 -18.54
N ILE A 13 8.52 11.97 -17.26
CA ILE A 13 8.12 13.01 -16.28
C ILE A 13 9.36 13.63 -15.63
N THR A 14 10.41 12.85 -15.44
CA THR A 14 11.74 13.29 -14.98
C THR A 14 12.82 12.58 -15.79
N SER A 15 14.10 12.85 -15.52
CA SER A 15 15.22 12.09 -16.12
C SER A 15 15.28 10.62 -15.72
N GLU A 16 14.52 10.21 -14.70
CA GLU A 16 14.58 8.87 -14.10
C GLU A 16 13.24 8.13 -14.17
N VAL A 17 12.15 8.82 -14.49
CA VAL A 17 10.80 8.25 -14.48
C VAL A 17 10.17 8.35 -15.86
N GLU A 18 10.08 7.19 -16.49
CA GLU A 18 9.34 6.94 -17.73
C GLU A 18 7.97 6.37 -17.38
N ILE A 19 6.90 7.01 -17.84
CA ILE A 19 5.52 6.55 -17.65
C ILE A 19 4.96 6.11 -19.01
N PRO A 20 4.38 4.90 -19.13
CA PRO A 20 3.69 4.48 -20.34
C PRO A 20 2.52 5.41 -20.66
N ASP A 21 2.40 5.84 -21.91
CA ASP A 21 1.29 6.71 -22.35
C ASP A 21 -0.07 6.03 -22.11
N GLU A 22 -0.11 4.69 -22.13
CA GLU A 22 -1.30 3.92 -21.80
C GLU A 22 -1.86 4.24 -20.40
N LEU A 23 -1.00 4.53 -19.41
CA LEU A 23 -1.49 4.91 -18.07
C LEU A 23 -2.19 6.27 -18.08
N ILE A 24 -1.69 7.21 -18.89
CA ILE A 24 -2.31 8.53 -19.06
C ILE A 24 -3.64 8.39 -19.82
N ASP A 25 -3.66 7.62 -20.91
CA ASP A 25 -4.87 7.34 -21.68
C ASP A 25 -5.96 6.70 -20.80
N HIS A 26 -5.60 5.72 -19.97
CA HIS A 26 -6.55 5.07 -19.06
C HIS A 26 -7.00 6.00 -17.93
N LEU A 27 -6.15 6.92 -17.47
CA LEU A 27 -6.53 7.94 -16.49
C LEU A 27 -7.57 8.90 -17.08
N GLU A 28 -7.31 9.45 -18.27
CA GLU A 28 -8.22 10.37 -18.96
C GLU A 28 -9.55 9.72 -19.34
N GLN A 29 -9.54 8.42 -19.67
CA GLN A 29 -10.75 7.65 -19.97
C GLN A 29 -11.50 7.18 -18.72
N GLY A 30 -11.03 7.50 -17.51
CA GLY A 30 -11.62 7.05 -16.26
C GLY A 30 -11.57 5.53 -16.07
N LYS A 31 -10.54 4.86 -16.59
CA LYS A 31 -10.34 3.40 -16.53
C LYS A 31 -9.22 2.98 -15.59
N LEU A 32 -8.37 3.90 -15.15
CA LEU A 32 -7.28 3.60 -14.22
C LEU A 32 -7.83 3.16 -12.86
N VAL A 33 -7.28 2.08 -12.32
CA VAL A 33 -7.51 1.63 -10.94
C VAL A 33 -6.15 1.49 -10.25
N LEU A 34 -6.01 2.10 -9.07
CA LEU A 34 -4.77 2.07 -8.30
C LEU A 34 -4.92 1.12 -7.11
N PHE A 35 -4.02 0.13 -7.02
CA PHE A 35 -3.90 -0.74 -5.86
C PHE A 35 -2.83 -0.17 -4.92
N VAL A 36 -3.24 0.31 -3.75
CA VAL A 36 -2.39 1.04 -2.83
C VAL A 36 -2.23 0.27 -1.52
N GLY A 37 -1.02 -0.21 -1.26
CA GLY A 37 -0.67 -0.96 -0.05
C GLY A 37 -0.03 -0.11 1.06
N ALA A 38 0.50 -0.80 2.07
CA ALA A 38 1.00 -0.19 3.31
C ALA A 38 2.18 0.76 3.10
N GLY A 39 2.89 0.66 1.97
CA GLY A 39 3.99 1.55 1.61
C GLY A 39 3.62 3.03 1.64
N VAL A 40 2.36 3.37 1.35
CA VAL A 40 1.85 4.75 1.44
C VAL A 40 1.74 5.22 2.88
N SER A 41 1.56 4.34 3.86
CA SER A 41 1.38 4.67 5.29
C SER A 41 2.66 4.51 6.13
N MET A 42 3.76 4.03 5.55
CA MET A 42 5.01 3.73 6.28
C MET A 42 5.80 4.96 6.76
N LYS A 43 5.55 6.15 6.19
CA LYS A 43 6.38 7.35 6.44
C LYS A 43 5.59 8.53 6.98
N GLY A 44 6.34 9.48 7.53
CA GLY A 44 5.82 10.78 7.95
C GLY A 44 4.90 10.68 9.15
N LYS A 45 3.71 11.29 9.07
CA LYS A 45 2.76 11.33 10.18
C LYS A 45 1.88 10.07 10.28
N SER A 46 1.92 9.19 9.27
CA SER A 46 1.20 7.92 9.30
C SER A 46 1.99 6.89 10.10
N ASN A 47 3.29 6.76 9.79
CA ASN A 47 4.32 5.99 10.51
C ASN A 47 3.88 4.58 10.93
N LEU A 48 3.14 3.90 10.07
CA LEU A 48 2.72 2.51 10.30
C LEU A 48 3.89 1.57 9.99
N PRO A 49 4.01 0.43 10.70
CA PRO A 49 5.07 -0.54 10.45
C PRO A 49 4.93 -1.16 9.06
N ASN A 50 6.07 -1.54 8.47
CA ASN A 50 6.04 -2.49 7.36
C ASN A 50 5.72 -3.90 7.88
N PHE A 51 5.61 -4.88 6.99
CA PHE A 51 5.20 -6.22 7.39
C PHE A 51 6.25 -6.94 8.25
N ASP A 52 7.55 -6.77 7.97
CA ASP A 52 8.63 -7.34 8.77
C ASP A 52 8.58 -6.80 10.20
N ASP A 53 8.52 -5.47 10.35
CA ASP A 53 8.45 -4.77 11.63
C ASP A 53 7.18 -5.15 12.41
N LEU A 54 6.05 -5.29 11.72
CA LEU A 54 4.78 -5.69 12.33
C LEU A 54 4.88 -7.11 12.92
N VAL A 55 5.47 -8.05 12.18
CA VAL A 55 5.64 -9.43 12.65
C VAL A 55 6.56 -9.48 13.88
N ASP A 56 7.64 -8.72 13.87
CA ASP A 56 8.59 -8.63 14.98
C ASP A 56 7.95 -8.01 16.23
N GLU A 57 7.16 -6.94 16.09
CA GLU A 57 6.47 -6.31 17.22
C GLU A 57 5.31 -7.16 17.76
N ILE A 58 4.61 -7.93 16.90
CA ILE A 58 3.62 -8.93 17.36
C ILE A 58 4.32 -9.99 18.22
N ALA A 59 5.44 -10.53 17.76
CA ALA A 59 6.18 -11.56 18.48
C ALA A 59 6.59 -11.09 19.88
N LYS A 60 7.12 -9.88 19.95
CA LYS A 60 7.54 -9.21 21.17
C LYS A 60 6.37 -8.92 22.11
N THR A 61 5.26 -8.38 21.59
CA THR A 61 4.07 -8.06 22.38
C THR A 61 3.42 -9.32 22.97
N LEU A 62 3.45 -10.41 22.22
CA LEU A 62 2.92 -11.70 22.66
C LEU A 62 3.91 -12.51 23.51
N TYR A 63 5.14 -12.03 23.75
CA TYR A 63 6.20 -12.77 24.44
C TYR A 63 6.41 -14.17 23.84
N VAL A 64 6.57 -14.25 22.52
CA VAL A 64 6.94 -15.48 21.80
C VAL A 64 8.32 -15.35 21.17
N GLU A 65 8.93 -16.48 20.82
CA GLU A 65 10.22 -16.49 20.13
C GLU A 65 10.12 -15.79 18.78
N LYS A 66 11.15 -15.01 18.44
CA LYS A 66 11.25 -14.31 17.16
C LYS A 66 11.27 -15.31 16.01
N ARG A 67 10.67 -14.91 14.88
CA ARG A 67 10.68 -15.67 13.62
C ARG A 67 12.12 -15.98 13.18
N GLU A 68 12.35 -17.21 12.72
CA GLU A 68 13.60 -17.55 12.01
C GLU A 68 13.65 -16.86 10.65
N ILE A 69 14.83 -16.39 10.22
CA ILE A 69 14.95 -15.61 8.97
C ILE A 69 14.40 -16.33 7.73
N THR A 70 14.50 -17.66 7.69
CA THR A 70 14.04 -18.55 6.62
C THR A 70 12.55 -18.85 6.66
N GLU A 71 11.87 -18.58 7.78
CA GLU A 71 10.47 -18.96 7.98
C GLU A 71 9.51 -17.90 7.41
N PRO A 72 8.55 -18.20 6.52
CA PRO A 72 7.63 -17.19 6.00
C PRO A 72 6.78 -16.52 7.10
N HIS A 73 6.54 -15.21 6.96
CA HIS A 73 5.72 -14.41 7.90
C HIS A 73 4.36 -15.04 8.19
N ASP A 74 3.61 -15.40 7.15
CA ASP A 74 2.26 -15.93 7.29
C ASP A 74 2.24 -17.29 8.01
N TYR A 75 3.24 -18.12 7.73
CA TYR A 75 3.38 -19.41 8.42
C TYR A 75 3.70 -19.21 9.90
N TYR A 76 4.65 -18.32 10.21
CA TYR A 76 5.01 -17.97 11.58
C TYR A 76 3.82 -17.42 12.38
N LEU A 77 3.13 -16.41 11.85
CA LEU A 77 1.94 -15.83 12.48
C LEU A 77 0.82 -16.85 12.61
N GLY A 78 0.62 -17.69 11.59
CA GLY A 78 -0.37 -18.78 11.60
C GLY A 78 -0.13 -19.82 12.69
N LYS A 79 1.13 -20.13 13.03
CA LYS A 79 1.45 -21.00 14.17
C LYS A 79 1.04 -20.36 15.50
N ILE A 80 1.39 -19.08 15.68
CA ILE A 80 1.12 -18.34 16.94
C ILE A 80 -0.38 -18.14 17.14
N ALA A 81 -1.11 -17.83 16.07
CA ALA A 81 -2.55 -17.59 16.06
C ALA A 81 -3.37 -18.79 16.57
N LYS A 82 -2.80 -20.01 16.60
CA LYS A 82 -3.45 -21.19 17.21
C LYS A 82 -3.61 -21.10 18.72
N THR A 83 -2.82 -20.24 19.38
CA THR A 83 -2.73 -20.18 20.84
C THR A 83 -2.83 -18.76 21.41
N LYS A 84 -2.61 -17.73 20.59
CA LYS A 84 -2.62 -16.32 20.99
C LYS A 84 -3.40 -15.48 19.99
N ASP A 85 -3.92 -14.34 20.44
CA ASP A 85 -4.69 -13.43 19.59
C ASP A 85 -3.77 -12.50 18.78
N VAL A 86 -3.25 -13.03 17.67
CA VAL A 86 -2.40 -12.27 16.73
C VAL A 86 -3.17 -11.12 16.09
N HIS A 87 -4.47 -11.30 15.82
CA HIS A 87 -5.27 -10.30 15.12
C HIS A 87 -5.53 -9.07 15.97
N GLN A 88 -5.84 -9.25 17.26
CA GLN A 88 -6.02 -8.12 18.18
C GLN A 88 -4.72 -7.32 18.33
N VAL A 89 -3.58 -7.99 18.51
CA VAL A 89 -2.28 -7.30 18.61
C VAL A 89 -1.92 -6.57 17.32
N ALA A 90 -2.11 -7.21 16.16
CA ALA A 90 -1.86 -6.57 14.87
C ALA A 90 -2.72 -5.31 14.70
N ARG A 91 -4.01 -5.39 15.07
CA ARG A 91 -4.94 -4.26 15.03
C ARG A 91 -4.46 -3.11 15.90
N ASP A 92 -4.06 -3.39 17.14
CA ASP A 92 -3.61 -2.36 18.09
C ASP A 92 -2.32 -1.68 17.63
N LEU A 93 -1.41 -2.43 16.99
CA LEU A 93 -0.16 -1.89 16.45
C LEU A 93 -0.37 -0.99 15.23
N VAL A 94 -1.34 -1.30 14.36
CA VAL A 94 -1.64 -0.46 13.17
C VAL A 94 -2.65 0.65 13.46
N HIS A 95 -3.40 0.57 14.56
CA HIS A 95 -4.38 1.57 14.97
C HIS A 95 -3.75 2.64 15.87
N ILE A 96 -2.96 3.53 15.27
CA ILE A 96 -2.34 4.65 15.99
C ILE A 96 -3.31 5.84 16.01
N GLU A 97 -3.84 6.21 17.18
CA GLU A 97 -4.83 7.30 17.36
C GLU A 97 -4.37 8.65 16.75
N LYS A 98 -3.06 8.92 16.79
CA LYS A 98 -2.46 10.14 16.24
C LYS A 98 -1.97 10.00 14.79
N SER A 99 -2.20 8.87 14.14
CA SER A 99 -1.85 8.66 12.74
C SER A 99 -2.58 9.68 11.87
N LYS A 100 -1.85 10.30 10.94
CA LYS A 100 -2.43 11.28 10.00
C LYS A 100 -2.02 10.95 8.57
N PRO A 101 -2.82 11.38 7.57
CA PRO A 101 -2.42 11.26 6.18
C PRO A 101 -1.08 11.98 5.93
N ASN A 102 -0.25 11.36 5.11
CA ASN A 102 1.02 11.92 4.63
C ASN A 102 0.87 12.45 3.18
N PRO A 103 1.89 13.10 2.60
CA PRO A 103 1.79 13.68 1.25
C PRO A 103 1.29 12.74 0.15
N LEU A 104 1.57 11.43 0.24
CA LEU A 104 1.11 10.45 -0.76
C LEU A 104 -0.40 10.25 -0.71
N HIS A 105 -1.01 10.30 0.47
CA HIS A 105 -2.47 10.20 0.64
C HIS A 105 -3.21 11.36 -0.03
N TYR A 106 -2.56 12.51 -0.15
CA TYR A 106 -3.11 13.66 -0.88
C TYR A 106 -2.73 13.64 -2.37
N ALA A 107 -1.52 13.19 -2.71
CA ALA A 107 -1.03 13.19 -4.09
C ALA A 107 -1.73 12.14 -4.96
N ILE A 108 -2.02 10.96 -4.43
CA ILE A 108 -2.62 9.86 -5.19
C ILE A 108 -4.04 10.19 -5.68
N PRO A 109 -4.99 10.69 -4.83
CA PRO A 109 -6.31 11.09 -5.30
C PRO A 109 -6.25 12.24 -6.31
N ARG A 110 -5.27 13.14 -6.19
CA ARG A 110 -5.06 14.27 -7.11
C ARG A 110 -4.59 13.87 -8.51
N LEU A 111 -4.25 12.60 -8.73
CA LEU A 111 -4.00 12.10 -10.08
C LEU A 111 -5.31 12.06 -10.88
N PHE A 112 -6.45 11.84 -10.22
CA PHE A 112 -7.74 11.75 -10.88
C PHE A 112 -8.27 13.16 -11.22
N PRO A 113 -8.82 13.36 -12.42
CA PRO A 113 -9.28 14.68 -12.86
C PRO A 113 -10.53 15.15 -12.09
N LEU A 114 -11.38 14.22 -11.66
CA LEU A 114 -12.60 14.48 -10.90
C LEU A 114 -12.68 13.54 -9.70
N ASP A 115 -13.26 14.02 -8.59
CA ASP A 115 -13.45 13.21 -7.37
C ASP A 115 -14.32 11.97 -7.62
N THR A 116 -15.26 12.05 -8.57
CA THR A 116 -16.14 10.93 -8.96
C THR A 116 -15.41 9.80 -9.69
N ASP A 117 -14.21 10.06 -10.20
CA ASP A 117 -13.42 9.10 -10.98
C ASP A 117 -12.39 8.35 -10.14
N ILE A 118 -12.25 8.70 -8.85
CA ILE A 118 -11.28 8.07 -7.94
C ILE A 118 -11.58 6.58 -7.82
N ARG A 119 -10.62 5.76 -8.26
CA ARG A 119 -10.68 4.29 -8.17
C ARG A 119 -9.43 3.77 -7.49
N ILE A 120 -9.49 3.74 -6.16
CA ILE A 120 -8.42 3.26 -5.30
C ILE A 120 -8.90 2.01 -4.58
N VAL A 121 -8.13 0.93 -4.69
CA VAL A 121 -8.29 -0.28 -3.90
C VAL A 121 -7.14 -0.32 -2.91
N THR A 122 -7.44 -0.35 -1.61
CA THR A 122 -6.41 -0.42 -0.56
C THR A 122 -6.64 -1.57 0.39
N THR A 123 -5.54 -2.17 0.84
CA THR A 123 -5.50 -3.16 1.91
C THR A 123 -5.10 -2.55 3.25
N ASN A 124 -4.94 -1.23 3.32
CA ASN A 124 -4.52 -0.54 4.55
C ASN A 124 -5.69 -0.45 5.52
N PHE A 125 -5.40 -0.61 6.81
CA PHE A 125 -6.40 -0.50 7.88
C PHE A 125 -6.64 0.94 8.34
N ASP A 126 -5.75 1.88 7.97
CA ASP A 126 -5.98 3.30 8.20
C ASP A 126 -7.07 3.86 7.26
N GLN A 127 -7.62 5.02 7.65
CA GLN A 127 -8.72 5.67 6.94
C GLN A 127 -8.24 6.87 6.12
N HIS A 128 -6.95 6.95 5.81
CA HIS A 128 -6.32 8.19 5.31
C HIS A 128 -6.70 8.56 3.87
N PHE A 129 -7.38 7.67 3.14
CA PHE A 129 -7.98 7.95 1.83
C PHE A 129 -9.47 8.33 1.88
N THR A 130 -10.10 8.31 3.06
CA THR A 130 -11.55 8.54 3.23
C THR A 130 -11.88 9.90 3.83
N THR A 131 -10.86 10.73 4.11
CA THR A 131 -10.98 12.05 4.72
C THR A 131 -11.25 13.15 3.72
#